data_AF-A0A2G9SEM3-F1
#
_entry.id   AF-A0A2G9SEM3-F1
#
_cell.length_a   1.000
_cell.length_b   1.000
_cell.length_c   1.000
_cell.angle_alpha   90.00
_cell.angle_beta   90.00
_cell.angle_gamma   90.00
#
_symmetry.space_group_name_H-M   'P 1'
#
loop_
_entity.id
_entity.type
_entity.pdbx_description
1 polymer ?
#
loop_
_entity_poly.entity_id
_entity_poly.type
_entity_poly.pdbx_seq_one_letter_code
_entity_poly.pdbx_strand_id
1 'polypeptide(L)'
;SFAWKLFYVAGCFFVAIQNLEDWEEAIFDKREKKAFLKTFSLYKKLLTMCQGGQEQAVVLLSEIRDISVQEEKVKYFGKGYLIVLRLLTGISHPLTQSAVLGGRSDVEAVAKLLTNFLELDMAGFHSRIDEESSDSEEALDKDDK
;
A
#
# COMPACT_ATOMS: atom_id res chain seq x y z
N SER A 1 -41.15 -20.96 18.45
CA SER A 1 -40.70 -20.72 17.06
C SER A 1 -39.72 -19.54 16.96
N PHE A 2 -39.95 -18.41 17.65
CA PHE A 2 -39.08 -17.24 17.60
C PHE A 2 -37.62 -17.49 18.04
N ALA A 3 -37.40 -18.25 19.11
CA ALA A 3 -36.05 -18.61 19.59
C ALA A 3 -35.24 -19.40 18.55
N TRP A 4 -35.88 -20.32 17.82
CA TRP A 4 -35.24 -21.07 16.74
C TRP A 4 -34.86 -20.15 15.57
N LYS A 5 -35.76 -19.23 15.18
CA LYS A 5 -35.43 -18.22 14.17
C LYS A 5 -34.26 -17.32 14.59
N LEU A 6 -34.24 -16.90 15.85
CA LEU A 6 -33.15 -16.09 16.39
C LEU A 6 -31.83 -16.86 16.39
N PHE A 7 -31.86 -18.15 16.74
CA PHE A 7 -30.69 -19.02 16.68
C PHE A 7 -30.16 -19.16 15.25
N TYR A 8 -31.04 -19.37 14.26
CA TYR A 8 -30.63 -19.42 12.85
C TYR A 8 -30.03 -18.10 12.37
N VAL A 9 -30.65 -16.96 12.70
CA VAL A 9 -30.13 -15.63 12.33
C VAL A 9 -28.79 -15.35 12.98
N ALA A 10 -28.64 -15.66 14.27
CA ALA A 10 -27.38 -15.49 15.00
C ALA A 10 -26.27 -16.41 14.46
N GLY A 11 -26.60 -17.67 14.12
CA GLY A 11 -25.67 -18.60 13.50
C GLY A 11 -25.20 -18.14 12.12
N CYS A 12 -26.12 -17.70 11.25
CA CYS A 12 -25.76 -17.13 9.95
C CYS A 12 -24.91 -15.87 10.09
N PHE A 13 -25.25 -14.99 11.04
CA PHE A 13 -24.49 -13.77 11.28
C PHE A 13 -23.06 -14.08 11.78
N PHE A 14 -22.91 -15.05 12.67
CA PHE A 14 -21.61 -15.47 13.17
C PHE A 14 -20.71 -16.07 12.07
N VAL A 15 -21.28 -16.90 11.19
CA VAL A 15 -20.57 -17.44 10.02
C VAL A 15 -20.17 -16.33 9.06
N ALA A 16 -21.07 -15.37 8.80
CA ALA A 16 -20.77 -14.22 7.95
C ALA A 16 -19.62 -13.38 8.50
N ILE A 17 -19.57 -13.14 9.82
CA ILE A 17 -18.48 -12.39 10.45
C ILE A 17 -17.15 -13.14 10.37
N GLN A 18 -17.15 -14.46 10.55
CA GLN A 18 -15.93 -15.24 10.41
C GLN A 18 -15.38 -15.26 8.98
N ASN A 19 -16.25 -15.09 7.99
CA ASN A 19 -15.84 -15.05 6.58
C ASN A 19 -15.46 -13.64 6.10
N LEU A 20 -15.68 -12.60 6.91
CA LEU A 20 -15.14 -11.28 6.62
C LEU A 20 -13.62 -11.33 6.76
N GLU A 21 -12.95 -11.10 5.64
CA GLU A 21 -11.49 -10.98 5.57
C GLU A 21 -10.98 -9.85 6.46
N ASP A 22 -9.68 -9.88 6.73
CA ASP A 22 -9.01 -8.83 7.48
C ASP A 22 -9.10 -7.50 6.72
N TRP A 23 -9.37 -6.43 7.45
CA TRP A 23 -9.50 -5.09 6.88
C TRP A 23 -8.18 -4.37 6.96
N GLU A 24 -7.86 -3.68 5.88
CA GLU A 24 -6.61 -2.95 5.73
C GLU A 24 -6.93 -1.46 5.64
N GLU A 25 -6.27 -0.67 6.48
CA GLU A 25 -6.42 0.77 6.54
C GLU A 25 -5.05 1.43 6.37
N ALA A 26 -4.86 2.14 5.27
CA ALA A 26 -3.68 2.95 5.01
C ALA A 26 -4.02 4.43 5.22
N ILE A 27 -3.49 5.03 6.29
CA ILE A 27 -3.69 6.44 6.63
C ILE A 27 -2.41 7.21 6.32
N PHE A 28 -2.49 8.12 5.35
CA PHE A 28 -1.38 9.00 4.98
C PHE A 28 -1.58 10.38 5.63
N ASP A 29 -0.79 10.69 6.66
CA ASP A 29 -0.83 12.00 7.32
C ASP A 29 0.28 12.91 6.78
N LYS A 30 -0.12 13.90 5.96
CA LYS A 30 0.77 14.95 5.45
C LYS A 30 1.30 15.89 6.52
N ARG A 31 0.56 16.10 7.61
CA ARG A 31 0.93 17.04 8.69
C ARG A 31 2.04 16.44 9.54
N GLU A 32 1.90 15.16 9.88
CA GLU A 32 2.91 14.44 10.66
C GLU A 32 4.02 13.79 9.81
N LYS A 33 3.85 13.78 8.47
CA LYS A 33 4.72 13.08 7.50
C LYS A 33 4.86 11.59 7.81
N LYS A 34 3.79 10.95 8.29
CA LYS A 34 3.75 9.50 8.60
C LYS A 34 2.59 8.80 7.89
N ALA A 35 2.89 7.62 7.35
CA ALA A 35 1.95 6.69 6.76
C ALA A 35 1.76 5.55 7.75
N PHE A 36 0.53 5.34 8.15
CA PHE A 36 0.15 4.25 9.04
C PHE A 36 -0.56 3.19 8.21
N LEU A 37 0.06 2.02 8.05
CA LEU A 37 -0.62 0.84 7.54
C LEU A 37 -1.07 0.03 8.75
N LYS A 38 -2.38 -0.10 8.91
CA LYS A 38 -3.01 -0.92 9.95
C LYS A 38 -3.75 -2.05 9.28
N THR A 39 -3.47 -3.27 9.70
CA THR A 39 -4.30 -4.41 9.38
C THR A 39 -5.08 -4.81 10.63
N PHE A 40 -6.40 -4.90 10.50
CA PHE A 40 -7.27 -5.29 11.60
C PHE A 40 -8.24 -6.38 11.18
N SER A 41 -8.32 -7.45 11.97
CA SER A 41 -9.33 -8.48 11.76
C SER A 41 -10.66 -8.02 12.34
N LEU A 42 -11.70 -7.87 11.52
CA LEU A 42 -13.04 -7.49 11.99
C LEU A 42 -13.59 -8.48 13.02
N TYR A 43 -13.38 -9.77 12.77
CA TYR A 43 -13.77 -10.83 13.70
C TYR A 43 -13.08 -10.67 15.05
N LYS A 44 -11.75 -10.45 15.06
CA LYS A 44 -11.02 -10.16 16.32
C LYS A 44 -11.50 -8.85 16.95
N LYS A 45 -11.77 -7.81 16.16
CA LYS A 45 -12.25 -6.52 16.69
C LYS A 45 -13.63 -6.66 17.36
N LEU A 46 -14.52 -7.47 16.78
CA LEU A 46 -15.84 -7.75 17.33
C LEU A 46 -15.78 -8.66 18.57
N LEU A 47 -14.98 -9.73 18.52
CA LEU A 47 -14.85 -10.67 19.63
C LEU A 47 -14.04 -10.13 20.81
N THR A 48 -13.00 -9.36 20.53
CA THR A 48 -12.05 -8.90 21.55
C THR A 48 -12.35 -7.48 22.03
N MET A 49 -13.50 -6.88 21.67
CA MET A 49 -13.94 -5.52 22.07
C MET A 49 -12.77 -4.57 22.41
N CYS A 50 -11.97 -4.22 21.40
CA CYS A 50 -10.88 -3.24 21.49
C CYS A 50 -9.64 -3.60 22.34
N GLN A 51 -9.39 -4.87 22.70
CA GLN A 51 -8.19 -5.23 23.49
C GLN A 51 -7.07 -5.95 22.71
N GLY A 52 -7.30 -6.28 21.43
CA GLY A 52 -6.32 -6.93 20.57
C GLY A 52 -5.43 -5.92 19.83
N GLY A 53 -4.13 -5.98 20.07
CA GLY A 53 -3.12 -5.16 19.39
C GLY A 53 -3.22 -5.28 17.88
N GLN A 54 -3.38 -4.14 17.22
CA GLN A 54 -3.36 -4.04 15.77
C GLN A 54 -1.91 -4.13 15.30
N GLU A 55 -1.62 -4.94 14.28
CA GLU A 55 -0.34 -4.83 13.58
C GLU A 55 -0.33 -3.49 12.83
N GLN A 56 0.36 -2.53 13.41
CA GLN A 56 0.52 -1.19 12.85
C GLN A 56 1.96 -1.06 12.34
N ALA A 57 2.11 -1.05 11.01
CA ALA A 57 3.34 -0.64 10.37
C ALA A 57 3.31 0.88 10.22
N VAL A 58 4.34 1.56 10.75
CA VAL A 58 4.51 3.00 10.58
C VAL A 58 5.64 3.22 9.59
N VAL A 59 5.34 3.87 8.47
CA VAL A 59 6.30 4.23 7.43
C VAL A 59 6.38 5.75 7.37
N LEU A 60 7.58 6.33 7.24
CA LEU A 60 7.72 7.78 7.05
C LEU A 60 7.36 8.16 5.61
N LEU A 61 6.54 9.21 5.42
CA LEU A 61 6.19 9.67 4.07
C LEU A 61 7.42 10.07 3.26
N SER A 62 8.44 10.62 3.92
CA SER A 62 9.71 10.99 3.28
C SER A 62 10.49 9.79 2.74
N GLU A 63 10.22 8.59 3.25
CA GLU A 63 10.85 7.37 2.76
C GLU A 63 10.11 6.79 1.56
N ILE A 64 8.89 7.22 1.26
CA ILE A 64 8.15 6.72 0.10
C ILE A 64 8.70 7.43 -1.14
N ARG A 65 9.30 6.68 -2.05
CA ARG A 65 9.88 7.18 -3.31
C ARG A 65 8.85 7.17 -4.43
N ASP A 66 8.14 6.07 -4.57
CA ASP A 66 7.27 5.81 -5.72
C ASP A 66 6.16 4.81 -5.37
N ILE A 67 5.09 4.79 -6.16
CA ILE A 67 3.99 3.84 -6.07
C ILE A 67 3.90 3.10 -7.40
N SER A 68 4.04 1.77 -7.33
CA SER A 68 4.00 0.89 -8.51
C SER A 68 2.84 -0.09 -8.43
N VAL A 69 2.31 -0.49 -9.58
CA VAL A 69 1.30 -1.56 -9.66
C VAL A 69 1.99 -2.85 -10.08
N GLN A 70 1.87 -3.91 -9.27
CA GLN A 70 2.37 -5.24 -9.59
C GLN A 70 1.23 -6.16 -10.00
N GLU A 71 1.46 -6.99 -11.03
CA GLU A 71 0.54 -8.03 -11.46
C GLU A 71 0.86 -9.31 -10.69
N GLU A 72 -0.13 -9.84 -9.99
CA GLU A 72 -0.04 -11.11 -9.27
C GLU A 72 -0.93 -12.16 -9.93
N LYS A 73 -0.37 -13.35 -10.19
CA LYS A 73 -1.12 -14.44 -10.81
C LYS A 73 -1.88 -15.22 -9.74
N VAL A 74 -3.19 -14.99 -9.67
CA VAL A 74 -4.07 -15.66 -8.73
C VAL A 74 -4.45 -17.03 -9.28
N LYS A 75 -4.13 -18.09 -8.53
CA LYS A 75 -4.16 -19.51 -8.94
C LYS A 75 -5.45 -19.97 -9.64
N TYR A 76 -6.61 -19.36 -9.31
CA TYR A 76 -7.92 -19.70 -9.88
C TYR A 76 -8.67 -18.53 -10.54
N PHE A 77 -8.29 -17.29 -10.22
CA PHE A 77 -9.01 -16.10 -10.67
C PHE A 77 -8.25 -15.30 -11.75
N GLY A 78 -7.13 -15.84 -12.24
CA GLY A 78 -6.37 -15.27 -13.35
C GLY A 78 -5.36 -14.23 -12.89
N LYS A 79 -5.54 -12.98 -13.31
CA LYS A 79 -4.63 -11.87 -13.03
C LYS A 79 -5.26 -10.95 -11.99
N GLY A 80 -4.56 -10.72 -10.89
CA GLY A 80 -4.86 -9.69 -9.91
C GLY A 80 -3.81 -8.58 -9.97
N TYR A 81 -4.17 -7.41 -9.46
CA TYR A 81 -3.26 -6.26 -9.41
C TYR A 81 -3.14 -5.77 -7.97
N LEU A 82 -1.91 -5.39 -7.59
CA LEU A 82 -1.57 -4.94 -6.26
C LEU A 82 -0.87 -3.59 -6.34
N ILE A 83 -1.21 -2.68 -5.44
CA ILE A 83 -0.49 -1.41 -5.30
C ILE A 83 0.65 -1.64 -4.33
N VAL A 84 1.87 -1.26 -4.73
CA VAL A 84 3.09 -1.48 -3.94
C VAL A 84 3.81 -0.16 -3.76
N LEU A 85 4.02 0.21 -2.50
CA LEU A 85 4.84 1.35 -2.09
C LEU A 85 6.32 0.98 -2.23
N ARG A 86 7.09 1.78 -2.94
CA ARG A 86 8.54 1.65 -3.05
C ARG A 86 9.19 2.69 -2.14
N LEU A 87 9.94 2.22 -1.16
CA LEU A 87 10.66 3.07 -0.23
C LEU A 87 12.06 3.42 -0.75
N LEU A 88 12.64 4.53 -0.29
CA LEU A 88 14.02 4.97 -0.58
C LEU A 88 15.05 3.95 -0.12
N THR A 89 14.73 3.15 0.90
CA THR A 89 15.55 2.03 1.39
C THR A 89 15.64 0.87 0.40
N GLY A 90 14.90 0.92 -0.72
CA GLY A 90 14.81 -0.15 -1.71
C GLY A 90 13.77 -1.22 -1.37
N ILE A 91 13.12 -1.11 -0.20
CA ILE A 91 12.07 -2.04 0.22
C ILE A 91 10.78 -1.74 -0.56
N SER A 92 10.14 -2.78 -1.07
CA SER A 92 8.80 -2.72 -1.66
C SER A 92 7.79 -3.29 -0.68
N HIS A 93 6.80 -2.49 -0.27
CA HIS A 93 5.76 -2.91 0.66
C HIS A 93 4.38 -2.84 -0.01
N PRO A 94 3.67 -3.97 -0.14
CA PRO A 94 2.34 -3.96 -0.72
C PRO A 94 1.37 -3.19 0.18
N LEU A 95 0.51 -2.37 -0.44
CA LEU A 95 -0.50 -1.60 0.28
C LEU A 95 -1.65 -2.50 0.76
N THR A 96 -1.90 -3.59 0.02
CA THR A 96 -2.91 -4.60 0.35
C THR A 96 -2.29 -5.99 0.38
N GLN A 97 -2.73 -6.87 1.28
CA GLN A 97 -2.28 -8.27 1.34
C GLN A 97 -2.87 -9.13 0.21
N SER A 98 -4.03 -8.73 -0.31
CA SER A 98 -4.74 -9.45 -1.37
C SER A 98 -4.75 -8.65 -2.67
N ALA A 99 -4.50 -9.36 -3.79
CA ALA A 99 -4.59 -8.80 -5.12
C ALA A 99 -6.04 -8.45 -5.49
N VAL A 100 -6.24 -7.23 -5.98
CA VAL A 100 -7.55 -6.79 -6.45
C VAL A 100 -7.81 -7.45 -7.80
N LEU A 101 -8.89 -8.24 -7.87
CA LEU A 101 -9.38 -8.82 -9.10
C LEU A 101 -10.18 -7.76 -9.87
N GLY A 102 -9.68 -7.32 -11.02
CA GLY A 102 -10.32 -6.25 -11.77
C GLY A 102 -9.49 -5.73 -12.95
N GLY A 103 -9.94 -4.63 -13.56
CA GLY A 103 -9.21 -3.95 -14.62
C GLY A 103 -7.96 -3.26 -14.07
N ARG A 104 -6.82 -3.45 -14.74
CA ARG A 104 -5.55 -2.79 -14.41
C ARG A 104 -5.69 -1.27 -14.34
N SER A 105 -6.54 -0.69 -15.19
CA SER A 105 -6.79 0.75 -15.28
C SER A 105 -7.26 1.37 -13.97
N ASP A 106 -8.11 0.67 -13.23
CA ASP A 106 -8.72 1.22 -12.02
C ASP A 106 -7.70 1.26 -10.89
N VAL A 107 -6.89 0.21 -10.79
CA VAL A 107 -5.79 0.12 -9.84
C VAL A 107 -4.70 1.14 -10.17
N GLU A 108 -4.40 1.35 -11.45
CA GLU A 108 -3.49 2.42 -11.90
C GLU A 108 -4.04 3.82 -11.63
N ALA A 109 -5.35 4.04 -11.78
CA ALA A 109 -5.97 5.32 -11.45
C ALA A 109 -5.86 5.64 -9.95
N VAL A 110 -6.06 4.64 -9.08
CA VAL A 110 -5.84 4.79 -7.63
C VAL A 110 -4.37 5.03 -7.33
N ALA A 111 -3.44 4.29 -7.96
CA ALA A 111 -2.01 4.52 -7.80
C ALA A 111 -1.63 5.96 -8.19
N LYS A 112 -2.12 6.46 -9.33
CA LYS A 112 -1.89 7.84 -9.77
C LYS A 112 -2.47 8.87 -8.80
N LEU A 113 -3.65 8.61 -8.24
CA LEU A 113 -4.26 9.48 -7.24
C LEU A 113 -3.41 9.54 -5.97
N LEU A 114 -2.88 8.41 -5.52
CA LEU A 114 -1.96 8.34 -4.39
C LEU A 114 -0.63 9.04 -4.69
N THR A 115 -0.05 8.87 -5.88
CA THR A 115 1.17 9.56 -6.31
C THR A 115 0.99 11.07 -6.31
N ASN A 116 -0.13 11.55 -6.86
CA ASN A 116 -0.49 12.96 -6.85
C ASN A 116 -0.75 13.47 -5.43
N PHE A 117 -1.45 12.68 -4.62
CA PHE A 117 -1.72 13.04 -3.23
C PHE A 117 -0.42 13.14 -2.45
N LEU A 118 0.53 12.23 -2.61
CA LEU A 118 1.81 12.26 -1.91
C LEU A 118 2.84 13.20 -2.56
N GLU A 119 2.51 13.83 -3.68
CA GLU A 119 3.37 14.77 -4.42
C GLU A 119 4.73 14.14 -4.82
N LEU A 120 4.76 12.82 -5.01
CA LEU A 120 5.98 12.06 -5.32
C LEU A 120 6.61 12.43 -6.66
N ASP A 121 5.80 12.94 -7.60
CA ASP A 121 6.25 13.41 -8.92
C ASP A 121 7.27 14.57 -8.83
N MET A 122 7.20 15.40 -7.78
CA MET A 122 8.20 16.46 -7.56
C MET A 122 9.53 15.93 -7.01
N ALA A 123 9.49 14.89 -6.16
CA ALA A 123 10.69 14.28 -5.58
C ALA A 123 11.46 13.42 -6.60
N GLY A 124 10.74 12.76 -7.52
CA GLY A 124 11.34 12.05 -8.65
C GLY A 124 11.97 12.99 -9.69
N PHE A 125 11.40 14.19 -9.88
CA PHE A 125 11.93 15.18 -10.82
C PHE A 125 13.24 15.82 -10.30
N HIS A 126 13.35 16.11 -9.00
CA HIS A 126 14.56 16.70 -8.42
C HIS A 126 15.74 15.72 -8.43
N SER A 127 15.49 14.45 -8.07
CA SER A 127 16.55 13.41 -8.08
C SER A 127 17.09 13.08 -9.47
N ARG A 128 16.29 13.23 -10.54
CA ARG A 128 16.80 13.10 -11.91
C ARG A 128 17.70 14.25 -12.34
N ILE A 129 17.40 15.46 -11.88
CA ILE A 129 18.21 16.64 -12.19
C ILE A 129 19.56 16.58 -11.46
N ASP A 130 19.58 16.07 -10.22
CA ASP A 130 20.81 15.94 -9.44
C ASP A 130 21.74 14.83 -9.98
N GLU A 131 21.20 13.77 -10.58
CA GLU A 131 22.00 12.70 -11.22
C GLU A 131 22.51 13.08 -12.63
N GLU A 132 21.82 13.96 -13.38
CA GLU A 132 22.27 14.42 -14.71
C GLU A 132 23.21 15.63 -14.66
N SER A 133 23.30 16.37 -13.54
CA SER A 133 24.14 17.58 -13.44
C SER A 133 25.58 17.32 -12.97
N SER A 134 25.99 16.05 -12.76
CA SER A 134 27.31 15.68 -12.25
C SER A 134 28.16 14.90 -13.27
N ASP A 135 28.13 15.27 -14.55
CA ASP A 135 29.06 14.69 -15.53
C ASP A 135 29.50 15.68 -16.63
N SER A 136 29.89 16.90 -16.25
CA SER A 136 30.44 17.83 -17.23
C SER A 136 31.36 18.91 -16.66
N GLU A 137 32.38 18.56 -15.88
CA GLU A 137 33.59 19.41 -15.76
C GLU A 137 34.84 18.56 -15.41
N GLU A 138 35.58 18.10 -16.42
CA GLU A 138 37.05 18.01 -16.31
C GLU A 138 37.67 18.46 -17.64
N ALA A 139 38.25 19.66 -17.59
CA ALA A 139 38.95 20.33 -18.66
C ALA A 139 40.40 19.81 -18.79
N LEU A 140 40.87 19.74 -20.04
CA LEU A 140 42.22 20.07 -20.53
C LEU A 140 43.38 20.06 -19.51
N ASP A 141 44.41 19.23 -19.71
CA ASP A 141 45.72 19.67 -20.24
C ASP A 141 46.75 18.50 -20.39
N LYS A 142 47.62 18.66 -21.39
CA LYS A 142 48.95 18.04 -21.66
C LYS A 142 49.11 16.52 -21.86
N ASP A 143 49.68 16.14 -23.01
CA ASP A 143 51.06 15.62 -23.01
C ASP A 143 51.75 15.66 -24.38
N ASP A 144 53.00 16.10 -24.35
CA ASP A 144 54.00 16.17 -25.41
C ASP A 144 54.35 14.79 -26.02
N LYS A 145 54.41 14.69 -27.37
CA LYS A 145 55.57 14.16 -28.10
C LYS A 145 55.50 14.36 -29.61
#